data_AF-A0A254UA02-F1
#
_entry.id   AF-A0A254UA02-F1
#
_cell.length_a   1.000
_cell.length_b   1.000
_cell.length_c   1.000
_cell.angle_alpha   90.00
_cell.angle_beta   90.00
_cell.angle_gamma   90.00
#
_symmetry.space_group_name_H-M   'P 1'
#
loop_
_entity.id
_entity.type
_entity.pdbx_description
1 polymer ?
#
loop_
_entity_poly.entity_id
_entity_poly.type
_entity_poly.pdbx_seq_one_letter_code
_entity_poly.pdbx_strand_id
1 'polypeptide(L)'
;MAPSQDTLSPLVSDKAFHHEEHETSDLPPSRVTLVRQRRKFRLISPAWYRNSLLASVGFLEFANAGDFAANVWNDVPVPLYAVIFMAIGGPLALLISVAALWDGILSWRNVRILQQERQYLHALRLQYLDLPPSVPVDQASIWLIDRRLGVSFRELGSELIDRVVMDVFLGIGALLVGTGTIMAIWGAHRHIYYISNLLSGFVGNSFAAAYGVLNAAWSLYLIWRFYGHDRACTRSSAITPFRDRLHRRFQYFQLHSLVSGITGLVAGAASMLTCKRWWGYVMLIPCMIFEVGCNQFWRVQLGYDRPIVTEQPHWGLIPDFKGSKEDDEEKDSVLLDTLASVIAMQNALTPHPTAMIDVDWSSLDSLLMFIVQNHLFDSLCGWLATHSSVPRDFHYNLFRLCADYTEITLTLADLRSLPEVEHPRLLDLCRDFLYTEGRQVMIGRERYLLEMVGYTAWKDG
;
A
#
# COMPACT_ATOMS: atom_id res chain seq x y z
N MET A 1 31.59 -41.03 47.00
CA MET A 1 32.75 -41.08 46.10
C MET A 1 32.25 -40.87 44.68
N ALA A 2 32.58 -39.74 44.06
CA ALA A 2 32.88 -39.67 42.62
C ALA A 2 34.23 -40.39 42.36
N PRO A 3 34.66 -40.76 41.13
CA PRO A 3 34.73 -39.92 39.90
C PRO A 3 34.23 -40.62 38.60
N SER A 4 33.69 -39.90 37.59
CA SER A 4 34.29 -39.20 36.41
C SER A 4 34.57 -40.10 35.18
N GLN A 5 33.91 -39.85 34.02
CA GLN A 5 34.46 -39.19 32.80
C GLN A 5 35.25 -40.16 31.88
N ASP A 6 35.24 -40.14 30.54
CA ASP A 6 34.68 -39.27 29.50
C ASP A 6 34.81 -39.97 28.13
N THR A 7 33.92 -39.66 27.18
CA THR A 7 34.16 -39.34 25.74
C THR A 7 32.79 -39.24 25.02
N LEU A 8 32.18 -38.06 24.89
CA LEU A 8 32.29 -37.01 23.84
C LEU A 8 31.79 -37.40 22.42
N SER A 9 30.50 -37.08 22.18
CA SER A 9 29.80 -36.30 21.10
C SER A 9 30.50 -35.95 19.77
N PRO A 10 29.82 -35.40 18.71
CA PRO A 10 28.42 -34.92 18.63
C PRO A 10 27.63 -35.24 17.32
N LEU A 11 26.30 -35.14 17.37
CA LEU A 11 25.44 -34.89 16.19
C LEU A 11 24.77 -33.53 16.40
N VAL A 12 25.16 -32.59 15.53
CA VAL A 12 24.86 -31.16 15.59
C VAL A 12 23.42 -30.92 15.16
N SER A 13 22.69 -30.21 16.01
CA SER A 13 21.38 -29.59 15.74
C SER A 13 21.56 -28.39 14.81
N ASP A 14 20.76 -28.30 13.75
CA ASP A 14 20.65 -27.14 12.86
C ASP A 14 20.23 -25.91 13.66
N LYS A 15 21.23 -25.13 14.08
CA LYS A 15 21.07 -23.80 14.65
C LYS A 15 21.09 -22.80 13.50
N ALA A 16 19.99 -22.07 13.34
CA ALA A 16 20.02 -20.74 12.74
C ALA A 16 21.17 -19.95 13.41
N PHE A 17 22.02 -19.33 12.59
CA PHE A 17 23.11 -18.49 13.07
C PHE A 17 22.54 -17.31 13.86
N HIS A 18 22.46 -17.47 15.18
CA HIS A 18 22.44 -16.37 16.12
C HIS A 18 23.89 -15.92 16.29
N HIS A 19 24.25 -14.79 15.71
CA HIS A 19 25.40 -14.04 16.21
C HIS A 19 24.98 -13.42 17.55
N GLU A 20 25.69 -13.83 18.61
CA GLU A 20 25.49 -13.35 19.96
C GLU A 20 25.77 -11.84 20.02
N GLU A 21 24.78 -11.10 20.50
CA GLU A 21 24.82 -9.67 20.77
C GLU A 21 25.86 -9.38 21.86
N HIS A 22 26.98 -8.79 21.47
CA HIS A 22 27.81 -8.04 22.41
C HIS A 22 27.99 -6.60 21.88
N GLU A 23 27.59 -5.66 22.73
CA GLU A 23 27.93 -4.22 22.74
C GLU A 23 27.17 -3.28 21.79
N THR A 24 26.00 -2.83 22.23
CA THR A 24 25.62 -1.40 22.39
C THR A 24 24.31 -1.33 23.17
N SER A 25 24.39 -1.12 24.49
CA SER A 25 23.30 -1.30 25.47
C SER A 25 22.07 -0.38 25.33
N ASP A 26 22.02 0.53 24.36
CA ASP A 26 20.95 1.55 24.26
C ASP A 26 20.19 1.56 22.93
N LEU A 27 20.48 0.64 21.99
CA LEU A 27 19.80 0.57 20.71
C LEU A 27 19.16 -0.80 20.51
N PRO A 28 17.85 -0.87 20.20
CA PRO A 28 17.19 -2.15 19.99
C PRO A 28 17.80 -2.86 18.76
N PRO A 29 17.96 -4.19 18.80
CA PRO A 29 18.51 -4.94 17.69
C PRO A 29 17.57 -4.86 16.48
N SER A 30 17.88 -3.95 15.55
CA SER A 30 17.20 -3.85 14.27
C SER A 30 17.53 -5.09 13.45
N ARG A 31 16.53 -5.97 13.35
CA ARG A 31 16.63 -7.26 12.67
C ARG A 31 15.57 -7.32 11.56
N VAL A 32 15.99 -7.78 10.40
CA VAL A 32 15.15 -7.88 9.21
C VAL A 32 15.24 -9.28 8.65
N THR A 33 14.12 -9.98 8.56
CA THR A 33 14.07 -11.32 7.97
C THR A 33 13.56 -11.27 6.54
N LEU A 34 14.39 -11.78 5.63
CA LEU A 34 14.16 -11.93 4.20
C LEU A 34 13.99 -13.40 3.87
N VAL A 35 12.94 -13.74 3.12
CA VAL A 35 12.78 -15.08 2.55
C VAL A 35 13.17 -15.11 1.09
N ARG A 36 13.91 -16.15 0.73
CA ARG A 36 14.22 -16.46 -0.65
C ARG A 36 13.03 -17.14 -1.31
N GLN A 37 12.39 -16.46 -2.26
CA GLN A 37 11.42 -17.07 -3.17
C GLN A 37 12.04 -17.18 -4.57
N ARG A 38 12.45 -18.40 -4.94
CA ARG A 38 13.19 -18.72 -6.16
C ARG A 38 14.56 -18.01 -6.22
N ARG A 39 14.62 -16.88 -6.93
CA ARG A 39 15.81 -16.04 -7.16
C ARG A 39 15.66 -14.62 -6.61
N LYS A 40 14.56 -14.31 -5.91
CA LYS A 40 14.29 -12.98 -5.36
C LYS A 40 14.09 -13.07 -3.86
N PHE A 41 14.68 -12.14 -3.13
CA PHE A 41 14.43 -11.96 -1.71
C PHE A 41 13.15 -11.16 -1.50
N ARG A 42 12.37 -11.55 -0.50
CA ARG A 42 11.17 -10.85 -0.07
C ARG A 42 11.23 -10.60 1.43
N LEU A 43 11.00 -9.36 1.81
CA LEU A 43 10.82 -8.95 3.19
C LEU A 43 9.58 -9.64 3.78
N ILE A 44 9.75 -10.37 4.88
CA ILE A 44 8.63 -11.01 5.61
C ILE A 44 8.28 -10.22 6.87
N SER A 45 9.28 -9.70 7.58
CA SER A 45 9.07 -8.97 8.83
C SER A 45 9.83 -7.64 8.82
N PRO A 46 9.20 -6.55 9.29
CA PRO A 46 7.81 -6.46 9.73
C PRO A 46 6.81 -6.53 8.57
N ALA A 47 5.52 -6.71 8.90
CA ALA A 47 4.44 -6.63 7.92
C ALA A 47 4.17 -5.17 7.54
N TRP A 48 4.02 -4.89 6.25
CA TRP A 48 3.77 -3.55 5.72
C TRP A 48 2.43 -3.50 4.99
N TYR A 49 1.65 -2.46 5.28
CA TYR A 49 0.62 -2.01 4.36
C TYR A 49 1.31 -1.34 3.17
N ARG A 50 0.98 -1.77 1.95
CA ARG A 50 1.61 -1.29 0.72
C ARG A 50 0.59 -0.72 -0.25
N ASN A 51 0.94 0.41 -0.85
CA ASN A 51 0.33 0.94 -2.05
C ASN A 51 0.65 0.03 -3.25
N SER A 52 -0.09 -1.07 -3.35
CA SER A 52 0.11 -2.14 -4.31
C SER A 52 -0.76 -1.99 -5.57
N LEU A 53 -1.39 -0.82 -5.76
CA LEU A 53 -2.30 -0.57 -6.89
C LEU A 53 -1.54 -0.67 -8.22
N LEU A 54 -1.93 -1.63 -9.06
CA LEU A 54 -1.34 -1.82 -10.37
C LEU A 54 -1.77 -0.74 -11.35
N ALA A 55 -0.86 -0.36 -12.26
CA ALA A 55 -1.16 0.57 -13.35
C ALA A 55 -2.27 0.05 -14.27
N SER A 56 -2.28 -1.28 -14.47
CA SER A 56 -3.24 -1.97 -15.34
C SER A 56 -4.69 -1.81 -14.89
N VAL A 57 -4.92 -1.55 -13.60
CA VAL A 57 -6.25 -1.35 -13.03
C VAL A 57 -6.92 -0.10 -13.60
N GLY A 58 -6.16 0.96 -13.89
CA GLY A 58 -6.69 2.15 -14.56
C GLY A 58 -7.24 1.87 -15.97
N PHE A 59 -6.92 0.71 -16.54
CA PHE A 59 -7.40 0.29 -17.86
C PHE A 59 -8.59 -0.69 -17.79
N LEU A 60 -9.15 -0.98 -16.61
CA LEU A 60 -10.26 -1.94 -16.49
C LEU A 60 -11.47 -1.55 -17.35
N GLU A 61 -11.80 -0.26 -17.41
CA GLU A 61 -12.90 0.26 -18.23
C GLU A 61 -12.68 0.05 -19.74
N PHE A 62 -11.44 -0.16 -20.21
CA PHE A 62 -11.18 -0.48 -21.62
C PHE A 62 -11.75 -1.84 -22.01
N ALA A 63 -11.92 -2.77 -21.06
CA ALA A 63 -12.56 -4.05 -21.34
C ALA A 63 -14.01 -3.85 -21.83
N ASN A 64 -14.73 -2.88 -21.25
CA ASN A 64 -16.10 -2.53 -21.64
C ASN A 64 -16.18 -1.88 -23.03
N ALA A 65 -15.08 -1.35 -23.58
CA ALA A 65 -15.03 -0.90 -24.97
C ALA A 65 -14.62 -2.00 -25.96
N GLY A 66 -14.06 -3.11 -25.47
CA GLY A 66 -13.55 -4.21 -26.29
C GLY A 66 -14.64 -4.91 -27.12
N ASP A 67 -15.90 -4.81 -26.71
CA ASP A 67 -17.06 -5.39 -27.40
C ASP A 67 -17.69 -4.47 -28.46
N PHE A 68 -17.10 -3.31 -28.75
CA PHE A 68 -17.64 -2.34 -29.72
C PHE A 68 -18.06 -2.99 -31.04
N ALA A 69 -17.17 -3.78 -31.63
CA ALA A 69 -17.47 -4.45 -32.89
C ALA A 69 -18.59 -5.50 -32.74
N ALA A 70 -18.66 -6.20 -31.60
CA ALA A 70 -19.68 -7.20 -31.31
C ALA A 70 -21.07 -6.61 -31.06
N ASN A 71 -21.16 -5.38 -30.55
CA ASN A 71 -22.45 -4.73 -30.29
C ASN A 71 -22.92 -3.83 -31.45
N VAL A 72 -22.00 -3.23 -32.21
CA VAL A 72 -22.33 -2.22 -33.24
C VAL A 72 -22.30 -2.79 -34.67
N TRP A 73 -21.39 -3.71 -34.95
CA TRP A 73 -21.11 -4.21 -36.31
C TRP A 73 -21.40 -5.71 -36.50
N ASN A 74 -22.15 -6.30 -35.57
CA ASN A 74 -22.51 -7.72 -35.59
C ASN A 74 -23.72 -7.99 -36.49
N ASP A 75 -23.62 -7.55 -37.74
CA ASP A 75 -24.55 -7.92 -38.81
C ASP A 75 -24.25 -9.34 -39.28
N VAL A 76 -25.25 -10.08 -39.77
CA VAL A 76 -25.05 -11.44 -40.29
C VAL A 76 -25.20 -11.43 -41.82
N PRO A 77 -24.18 -11.87 -42.60
CA PRO A 77 -22.87 -12.37 -42.16
C PRO A 77 -21.96 -11.27 -41.61
N VAL A 78 -21.13 -11.62 -40.61
CA VAL A 78 -20.25 -10.66 -39.93
C VAL A 78 -19.21 -10.11 -40.90
N PRO A 79 -19.10 -8.78 -41.07
CA PRO A 79 -18.15 -8.20 -41.99
C PRO A 79 -16.71 -8.41 -41.49
N LEU A 80 -15.77 -8.57 -42.42
CA LEU A 80 -14.38 -8.93 -42.09
C LEU A 80 -13.71 -7.95 -41.12
N TYR A 81 -13.97 -6.64 -41.28
CA TYR A 81 -13.41 -5.64 -40.36
C TYR A 81 -13.92 -5.84 -38.93
N ALA A 82 -15.21 -6.17 -38.75
CA ALA A 82 -15.78 -6.43 -37.44
C ALA A 82 -15.19 -7.69 -36.82
N VAL A 83 -14.98 -8.75 -37.61
CA VAL A 83 -14.27 -9.95 -37.16
C VAL A 83 -12.86 -9.62 -36.66
N ILE A 84 -12.09 -8.79 -37.39
CA ILE A 84 -10.75 -8.37 -36.97
C ILE A 84 -10.81 -7.62 -35.63
N PHE A 85 -11.72 -6.65 -35.49
CA PHE A 85 -11.85 -5.90 -34.25
C PHE A 85 -12.32 -6.75 -33.07
N MET A 86 -13.26 -7.69 -33.27
CA MET A 86 -13.69 -8.65 -32.23
C MET A 86 -12.54 -9.58 -31.81
N ALA A 87 -11.73 -10.05 -32.78
CA ALA A 87 -10.56 -10.90 -32.53
C ALA A 87 -9.44 -10.18 -31.77
N ILE A 88 -9.43 -8.85 -31.73
CA ILE A 88 -8.50 -8.05 -30.92
C ILE A 88 -9.15 -7.68 -29.57
N GLY A 89 -10.36 -7.12 -29.61
CA GLY A 89 -11.05 -6.60 -28.43
C GLY A 89 -11.42 -7.69 -27.41
N GLY A 90 -11.88 -8.85 -27.89
CA GLY A 90 -12.23 -9.98 -27.04
C GLY A 90 -11.03 -10.48 -26.20
N PRO A 91 -9.91 -10.87 -26.84
CA PRO A 91 -8.71 -11.26 -26.11
C PRO A 91 -8.11 -10.16 -25.21
N LEU A 92 -8.19 -8.89 -25.60
CA LEU A 92 -7.76 -7.78 -24.76
C LEU A 92 -8.59 -7.68 -23.47
N ALA A 93 -9.92 -7.77 -23.57
CA ALA A 93 -10.81 -7.80 -22.41
C ALA A 93 -10.52 -9.01 -21.50
N LEU A 94 -10.26 -10.19 -22.09
CA LEU A 94 -9.84 -11.36 -21.32
C LEU A 94 -8.51 -11.12 -20.59
N LEU A 95 -7.50 -10.51 -21.24
CA LEU A 95 -6.23 -10.18 -20.61
C LEU A 95 -6.41 -9.19 -19.43
N ILE A 96 -7.28 -8.20 -19.59
CA ILE A 96 -7.65 -7.26 -18.53
C ILE A 96 -8.31 -8.00 -17.34
N SER A 97 -9.14 -9.02 -17.59
CA SER A 97 -9.71 -9.83 -16.49
C SER A 97 -8.65 -10.55 -15.65
N VAL A 98 -7.55 -11.00 -16.28
CA VAL A 98 -6.43 -11.62 -15.56
C VAL A 98 -5.66 -10.56 -14.76
N ALA A 99 -5.49 -9.36 -15.30
CA ALA A 99 -4.89 -8.24 -14.57
C ALA A 99 -5.72 -7.85 -13.33
N ALA A 100 -7.06 -7.82 -13.46
CA ALA A 100 -7.99 -7.59 -12.35
C ALA A 100 -7.83 -8.67 -11.26
N LEU A 101 -7.73 -9.94 -11.66
CA LEU A 101 -7.51 -11.05 -10.72
C LEU A 101 -6.19 -10.89 -9.96
N TRP A 102 -5.12 -10.47 -10.64
CA TRP A 102 -3.84 -10.24 -9.97
C TRP A 102 -3.88 -9.05 -9.01
N ASP A 103 -4.51 -7.93 -9.37
CA ASP A 103 -4.68 -6.81 -8.43
C ASP A 103 -5.56 -7.22 -7.24
N GLY A 104 -6.65 -7.95 -7.51
CA GLY A 104 -7.55 -8.48 -6.48
C GLY A 104 -6.84 -9.37 -5.46
N ILE A 105 -5.87 -10.18 -5.89
CA ILE A 105 -5.03 -10.97 -4.98
C ILE A 105 -4.12 -10.07 -4.13
N LEU A 106 -3.58 -9.00 -4.70
CA LEU A 106 -2.71 -8.06 -3.99
C LEU A 106 -3.49 -7.22 -2.97
N SER A 107 -4.64 -6.67 -3.38
CA SER A 107 -5.54 -5.91 -2.50
C SER A 107 -6.12 -6.79 -1.40
N TRP A 108 -6.48 -8.05 -1.69
CA TRP A 108 -6.94 -9.00 -0.67
C TRP A 108 -5.89 -9.30 0.41
N ARG A 109 -4.59 -9.31 0.06
CA ARG A 109 -3.52 -9.44 1.05
C ARG A 109 -3.47 -8.22 1.97
N ASN A 110 -3.59 -7.02 1.42
CA ASN A 110 -3.68 -5.79 2.21
C ASN A 110 -4.92 -5.81 3.13
N VAL A 111 -6.09 -6.20 2.62
CA VAL A 111 -7.32 -6.35 3.41
C VAL A 111 -7.11 -7.29 4.59
N ARG A 112 -6.51 -8.47 4.36
CA ARG A 112 -6.23 -9.43 5.45
C ARG A 112 -5.29 -8.86 6.50
N ILE A 113 -4.21 -8.21 6.07
CA ILE A 113 -3.24 -7.59 6.97
C ILE A 113 -3.90 -6.47 7.80
N LEU A 114 -4.71 -5.62 7.18
CA LEU A 114 -5.44 -4.56 7.88
C LEU A 114 -6.50 -5.12 8.84
N GLN A 115 -7.17 -6.22 8.49
CA GLN A 115 -8.11 -6.91 9.38
C GLN A 115 -7.40 -7.50 10.60
N GLN A 116 -6.24 -8.14 10.40
CA GLN A 116 -5.41 -8.67 11.49
C GLN A 116 -4.93 -7.55 12.42
N GLU A 117 -4.42 -6.45 11.86
CA GLU A 117 -4.05 -5.27 12.64
C GLU A 117 -5.23 -4.74 13.46
N ARG A 118 -6.41 -4.64 12.84
CA ARG A 118 -7.60 -4.14 13.51
C ARG A 118 -8.05 -5.04 14.66
N GLN A 119 -8.01 -6.37 14.46
CA GLN A 119 -8.29 -7.34 15.52
C GLN A 119 -7.30 -7.22 16.67
N TYR A 120 -6.00 -7.09 16.35
CA TYR A 120 -4.96 -6.87 17.34
C TYR A 120 -5.17 -5.57 18.13
N LEU A 121 -5.46 -4.46 17.45
CA LEU A 121 -5.73 -3.18 18.09
C LEU A 121 -6.98 -3.21 18.98
N HIS A 122 -8.03 -3.92 18.58
CA HIS A 122 -9.20 -4.13 19.43
C HIS A 122 -8.88 -4.96 20.66
N ALA A 123 -8.08 -6.03 20.52
CA ALA A 123 -7.64 -6.85 21.64
C ALA A 123 -6.75 -6.04 22.60
N LEU A 124 -5.80 -5.27 22.07
CA LEU A 124 -4.93 -4.39 22.84
C LEU A 124 -5.73 -3.32 23.59
N ARG A 125 -6.73 -2.71 22.93
CA ARG A 125 -7.64 -1.76 23.58
C ARG A 125 -8.39 -2.38 24.75
N LEU A 126 -8.89 -3.61 24.61
CA LEU A 126 -9.56 -4.33 25.70
C LEU A 126 -8.60 -4.64 26.84
N GLN A 127 -7.38 -5.08 26.52
CA GLN A 127 -6.33 -5.32 27.50
C GLN A 127 -6.01 -4.06 28.34
N TYR A 128 -5.95 -2.89 27.70
CA TYR A 128 -5.75 -1.60 28.40
C TYR A 128 -6.94 -1.18 29.28
N LEU A 129 -8.16 -1.61 28.96
CA LEU A 129 -9.37 -1.31 29.72
C LEU A 129 -9.63 -2.29 30.87
N ASP A 130 -9.17 -3.54 30.73
CA ASP A 130 -9.36 -4.63 31.71
C ASP A 130 -8.25 -4.68 32.78
N LEU A 131 -7.36 -3.68 32.85
CA LEU A 131 -6.33 -3.65 33.90
C LEU A 131 -6.95 -3.55 35.31
N PRO A 132 -6.32 -4.17 36.32
CA PRO A 132 -6.76 -4.04 37.70
C PRO A 132 -6.82 -2.56 38.11
N PRO A 133 -7.78 -2.15 38.96
CA PRO A 133 -7.95 -0.74 39.38
C PRO A 133 -6.74 -0.14 40.11
N SER A 134 -5.72 -0.95 40.43
CA SER A 134 -4.46 -0.53 41.02
C SER A 134 -3.40 -0.06 40.00
N VAL A 135 -3.60 -0.26 38.70
CA VAL A 135 -2.67 0.20 37.65
C VAL A 135 -3.28 1.41 36.95
N PRO A 136 -2.58 2.56 36.89
CA PRO A 136 -3.09 3.72 36.16
C PRO A 136 -3.24 3.35 34.68
N VAL A 137 -4.43 3.55 34.14
CA VAL A 137 -4.72 3.32 32.72
C VAL A 137 -4.00 4.39 31.90
N ASP A 138 -3.15 3.95 30.96
CA ASP A 138 -2.52 4.87 30.01
C ASP A 138 -3.54 5.32 28.95
N GLN A 139 -4.23 6.41 29.26
CA GLN A 139 -5.24 7.00 28.40
C GLN A 139 -4.67 7.48 27.06
N ALA A 140 -3.39 7.83 27.00
CA ALA A 140 -2.73 8.28 25.76
C ALA A 140 -2.60 7.13 24.76
N SER A 141 -2.20 5.95 25.22
CA SER A 141 -2.15 4.73 24.40
C SER A 141 -3.54 4.33 23.88
N ILE A 142 -4.58 4.38 24.72
CA ILE A 142 -5.96 4.08 24.28
C ILE A 142 -6.43 5.08 23.21
N TRP A 143 -6.16 6.36 23.42
CA TRP A 143 -6.50 7.40 22.44
C TRP A 143 -5.81 7.13 21.09
N LEU A 144 -4.51 6.80 21.11
CA LEU A 144 -3.74 6.55 19.89
C LEU A 144 -4.26 5.31 19.13
N ILE A 145 -4.61 4.25 19.87
CA ILE A 145 -5.25 3.05 19.32
C ILE A 145 -6.57 3.42 18.64
N ASP A 146 -7.42 4.21 19.29
CA ASP A 146 -8.69 4.67 18.74
C ASP A 146 -8.50 5.50 17.46
N ARG A 147 -7.47 6.37 17.39
CA ARG A 147 -7.17 7.15 16.18
C ARG A 147 -6.76 6.26 15.02
N ARG A 148 -5.89 5.28 15.30
CA ARG A 148 -5.44 4.30 14.30
C ARG A 148 -6.60 3.44 13.80
N LEU A 149 -7.49 3.00 14.68
CA LEU A 149 -8.69 2.27 14.30
C LEU A 149 -9.61 3.11 13.39
N GLY A 150 -9.66 4.42 13.60
CA GLY A 150 -10.36 5.38 12.75
C GLY A 150 -9.80 5.43 11.33
N VAL A 151 -8.49 5.64 11.20
CA VAL A 151 -7.80 5.67 9.89
C VAL A 151 -7.88 4.31 9.20
N SER A 152 -7.67 3.23 9.96
CA SER A 152 -7.78 1.84 9.48
C SER A 152 -9.15 1.52 8.87
N PHE A 153 -10.25 2.11 9.37
CA PHE A 153 -11.56 1.94 8.75
C PHE A 153 -11.57 2.46 7.30
N ARG A 154 -10.97 3.62 7.05
CA ARG A 154 -10.88 4.20 5.71
C ARG A 154 -9.95 3.37 4.82
N GLU A 155 -8.78 2.99 5.32
CA GLU A 155 -7.82 2.16 4.58
C GLU A 155 -8.45 0.83 4.15
N LEU A 156 -9.09 0.13 5.09
CA LEU A 156 -9.78 -1.12 4.84
C LEU A 156 -10.94 -0.93 3.85
N GLY A 157 -11.71 0.14 4.02
CA GLY A 157 -12.83 0.43 3.13
C GLY A 157 -12.39 0.71 1.70
N SER A 158 -11.32 1.49 1.50
CA SER A 158 -10.79 1.76 0.16
C SER A 158 -10.14 0.53 -0.46
N GLU A 159 -9.39 -0.27 0.29
CA GLU A 159 -8.85 -1.54 -0.26
C GLU A 159 -9.96 -2.54 -0.57
N LEU A 160 -11.07 -2.56 0.19
CA LEU A 160 -12.18 -3.45 -0.06
C LEU A 160 -13.05 -2.97 -1.24
N ILE A 161 -13.53 -1.73 -1.20
CA ILE A 161 -14.52 -1.21 -2.16
C ILE A 161 -13.82 -0.72 -3.43
N ASP A 162 -12.84 0.17 -3.30
CA ASP A 162 -12.16 0.80 -4.44
C ASP A 162 -11.19 -0.14 -5.15
N ARG A 163 -10.93 -1.33 -4.59
CA ARG A 163 -10.04 -2.34 -5.20
C ARG A 163 -10.68 -3.71 -5.30
N VAL A 164 -10.89 -4.45 -4.20
CA VAL A 164 -11.39 -5.83 -4.28
C VAL A 164 -12.75 -5.92 -4.98
N VAL A 165 -13.72 -5.09 -4.59
CA VAL A 165 -15.06 -5.08 -5.21
C VAL A 165 -14.96 -4.63 -6.67
N MET A 166 -14.18 -3.59 -6.96
CA MET A 166 -13.93 -3.15 -8.34
C MET A 166 -13.35 -4.28 -9.20
N ASP A 167 -12.27 -4.92 -8.76
CA ASP A 167 -11.58 -5.99 -9.48
C ASP A 167 -12.48 -7.19 -9.72
N VAL A 168 -13.33 -7.53 -8.75
CA VAL A 168 -14.31 -8.62 -8.90
C VAL A 168 -15.37 -8.25 -9.93
N PHE A 169 -15.98 -7.07 -9.83
CA PHE A 169 -17.06 -6.67 -10.72
C PHE A 169 -16.55 -6.42 -12.15
N LEU A 170 -15.53 -5.58 -12.30
CA LEU A 170 -14.95 -5.27 -13.61
C LEU A 170 -14.18 -6.45 -14.19
N GLY A 171 -13.55 -7.29 -13.36
CA GLY A 171 -12.89 -8.52 -13.82
C GLY A 171 -13.87 -9.57 -14.34
N ILE A 172 -14.98 -9.82 -13.62
CA ILE A 172 -16.06 -10.70 -14.11
C ILE A 172 -16.71 -10.10 -15.34
N GLY A 173 -16.99 -8.79 -15.33
CA GLY A 173 -17.49 -8.04 -16.49
C GLY A 173 -16.60 -8.26 -17.72
N ALA A 174 -15.31 -8.00 -17.60
CA ALA A 174 -14.32 -8.17 -18.65
C ALA A 174 -14.24 -9.63 -19.17
N LEU A 175 -14.36 -10.62 -18.29
CA LEU A 175 -14.41 -12.03 -18.68
C LEU A 175 -15.64 -12.33 -19.55
N LEU A 176 -16.83 -11.87 -19.14
CA LEU A 176 -18.07 -12.08 -19.87
C LEU A 176 -18.08 -11.31 -21.19
N VAL A 177 -17.61 -10.06 -21.17
CA VAL A 177 -17.48 -9.19 -22.35
C VAL A 177 -16.51 -9.79 -23.35
N GLY A 178 -15.32 -10.21 -22.92
CA GLY A 178 -14.33 -10.84 -23.78
C GLY A 178 -14.83 -12.15 -24.39
N THR A 179 -15.47 -13.00 -23.59
CA THR A 179 -16.06 -14.26 -24.05
C THR A 179 -17.17 -14.02 -25.08
N GLY A 180 -18.10 -13.12 -24.77
CA GLY A 180 -19.20 -12.76 -25.66
C GLY A 180 -18.72 -12.18 -26.98
N THR A 181 -17.69 -11.33 -26.95
CA THR A 181 -17.08 -10.71 -28.13
C THR A 181 -16.42 -11.75 -29.04
N ILE A 182 -15.70 -12.73 -28.47
CA ILE A 182 -15.11 -13.83 -29.25
C ILE A 182 -16.22 -14.70 -29.86
N MET A 183 -17.25 -15.03 -29.10
CA MET A 183 -18.40 -15.80 -29.60
C MET A 183 -19.13 -15.11 -30.76
N ALA A 184 -19.15 -13.77 -30.79
CA ALA A 184 -19.80 -12.98 -31.84
C ALA A 184 -19.25 -13.28 -33.24
N ILE A 185 -17.98 -13.69 -33.35
CA ILE A 185 -17.34 -14.08 -34.62
C ILE A 185 -18.11 -15.21 -35.31
N TRP A 186 -18.71 -16.13 -34.53
CA TRP A 186 -19.53 -17.24 -35.02
C TRP A 186 -21.03 -16.94 -34.98
N GLY A 187 -21.42 -15.66 -34.94
CA GLY A 187 -22.79 -15.16 -34.84
C GLY A 187 -23.74 -15.61 -35.96
N ALA A 188 -23.26 -16.29 -37.01
CA ALA A 188 -24.09 -16.96 -38.01
C ALA A 188 -25.03 -18.03 -37.39
N HIS A 189 -24.64 -18.63 -36.26
CA HIS A 189 -25.51 -19.54 -35.51
C HIS A 189 -26.39 -18.76 -34.54
N ARG A 190 -27.72 -18.90 -34.68
CA ARG A 190 -28.72 -18.15 -33.90
C ARG A 190 -28.52 -18.26 -32.38
N HIS A 191 -28.17 -19.44 -31.86
CA HIS A 191 -27.91 -19.62 -30.43
C HIS A 191 -26.65 -18.89 -29.96
N ILE A 192 -25.58 -18.95 -30.75
CA ILE A 192 -24.32 -18.27 -30.45
C ILE A 192 -24.52 -16.75 -30.47
N TYR A 193 -25.29 -16.24 -31.43
CA TYR A 193 -25.64 -14.82 -31.52
C TYR A 193 -26.34 -14.30 -30.27
N TYR A 194 -27.38 -14.99 -29.78
CA TYR A 194 -28.10 -14.56 -28.58
C TYR A 194 -27.23 -14.65 -27.31
N ILE A 195 -26.44 -15.72 -27.16
CA ILE A 195 -25.56 -15.88 -26.00
C ILE A 195 -24.46 -14.81 -26.02
N SER A 196 -23.86 -14.57 -27.17
CA SER A 196 -22.83 -13.54 -27.37
C SER A 196 -23.34 -12.15 -26.96
N ASN A 197 -24.47 -11.71 -27.53
CA ASN A 197 -25.05 -10.41 -27.22
C ASN A 197 -25.50 -10.29 -25.76
N LEU A 198 -25.99 -11.37 -25.15
CA LEU A 198 -26.34 -11.38 -23.73
C LEU A 198 -25.10 -11.19 -22.86
N LEU A 199 -24.01 -11.89 -23.16
CA LEU A 199 -22.76 -11.85 -22.40
C LEU A 199 -21.99 -10.54 -22.59
N SER A 200 -21.81 -10.08 -23.82
CA SER A 200 -21.08 -8.85 -24.12
C SER A 200 -21.90 -7.60 -23.84
N GLY A 201 -23.13 -7.52 -24.37
CA GLY A 201 -23.93 -6.31 -24.32
C GLY A 201 -24.63 -6.06 -22.99
N PHE A 202 -25.20 -7.10 -22.36
CA PHE A 202 -26.11 -6.91 -21.21
C PHE A 202 -25.48 -7.32 -19.87
N VAL A 203 -25.17 -8.60 -19.70
CA VAL A 203 -24.76 -9.15 -18.40
C VAL A 203 -23.36 -8.66 -18.04
N GLY A 204 -22.40 -8.69 -18.97
CA GLY A 204 -21.04 -8.19 -18.73
C GLY A 204 -21.04 -6.73 -18.30
N ASN A 205 -21.71 -5.87 -19.07
CA ASN A 205 -21.83 -4.43 -18.80
C ASN A 205 -22.62 -4.10 -17.52
N SER A 206 -23.53 -4.97 -17.07
CA SER A 206 -24.26 -4.76 -15.81
C SER A 206 -23.37 -4.75 -14.57
N PHE A 207 -22.24 -5.47 -14.59
CA PHE A 207 -21.27 -5.44 -13.49
C PHE A 207 -20.58 -4.08 -13.38
N ALA A 208 -20.22 -3.46 -14.50
CA ALA A 208 -19.65 -2.11 -14.51
C ALA A 208 -20.65 -1.09 -13.94
N ALA A 209 -21.92 -1.19 -14.34
CA ALA A 209 -22.98 -0.33 -13.81
C ALA A 209 -23.21 -0.52 -12.30
N ALA A 210 -23.24 -1.76 -11.83
CA ALA A 210 -23.41 -2.07 -10.42
C ALA A 210 -22.24 -1.55 -9.58
N TYR A 211 -21.01 -1.71 -10.06
CA TYR A 211 -19.84 -1.15 -9.41
C TYR A 211 -19.88 0.39 -9.40
N GLY A 212 -20.27 1.03 -10.51
CA GLY A 212 -20.39 2.49 -10.57
C GLY A 212 -21.29 3.08 -9.48
N VAL A 213 -22.40 2.41 -9.16
CA VAL A 213 -23.29 2.81 -8.05
C VAL A 213 -22.63 2.61 -6.68
N LEU A 214 -21.97 1.47 -6.46
CA LEU A 214 -21.26 1.19 -5.21
C LEU A 214 -20.12 2.17 -4.97
N ASN A 215 -19.31 2.44 -6.00
CA ASN A 215 -18.23 3.42 -5.97
C ASN A 215 -18.77 4.82 -5.66
N ALA A 216 -19.89 5.23 -6.26
CA ALA A 216 -20.50 6.52 -5.98
C ALA A 216 -20.96 6.68 -4.53
N ALA A 217 -21.59 5.65 -3.96
CA ALA A 217 -22.02 5.67 -2.56
C ALA A 217 -20.81 5.78 -1.62
N TRP A 218 -19.75 5.02 -1.89
CA TRP A 218 -18.52 5.08 -1.12
C TRP A 218 -17.77 6.41 -1.28
N SER A 219 -17.68 6.92 -2.50
CA SER A 219 -17.09 8.22 -2.82
C SER A 219 -17.81 9.36 -2.09
N LEU A 220 -19.16 9.32 -2.03
CA LEU A 220 -19.94 10.30 -1.27
C LEU A 220 -19.63 10.24 0.23
N TYR A 221 -19.51 9.03 0.79
CA TYR A 221 -19.08 8.84 2.16
C TYR A 221 -17.68 9.42 2.43
N LEU A 222 -16.72 9.18 1.53
CA LEU A 222 -15.36 9.73 1.66
C LEU A 222 -15.36 11.26 1.60
N ILE A 223 -16.11 11.88 0.67
CA ILE A 223 -16.24 13.33 0.57
C ILE A 223 -16.81 13.90 1.87
N TRP A 224 -17.91 13.33 2.37
CA TRP A 224 -18.53 13.77 3.62
C TRP A 224 -17.58 13.66 4.80
N ARG A 225 -16.87 12.53 4.92
CA ARG A 225 -15.89 12.28 5.98
C ARG A 225 -14.76 13.29 5.97
N PHE A 226 -14.13 13.50 4.81
CA PHE A 226 -12.98 14.41 4.70
C PHE A 226 -13.37 15.87 4.76
N TYR A 227 -14.61 16.22 4.38
CA TYR A 227 -15.16 17.55 4.64
C TYR A 227 -15.30 17.80 6.15
N GLY A 228 -15.76 16.78 6.90
CA GLY A 228 -15.81 16.83 8.37
C GLY A 228 -14.43 17.03 9.01
N HIS A 229 -13.43 16.27 8.57
CA HIS A 229 -12.05 16.39 9.04
C HIS A 229 -11.46 17.78 8.75
N ASP A 230 -11.62 18.27 7.53
CA ASP A 230 -11.10 19.58 7.12
C ASP A 230 -11.73 20.71 7.96
N ARG A 231 -13.05 20.67 8.12
CA ARG A 231 -13.77 21.63 8.97
C ARG A 231 -13.30 21.59 10.43
N ALA A 232 -13.03 20.41 10.99
CA ALA A 232 -12.51 20.28 12.33
C ALA A 232 -11.09 20.87 12.46
N CYS A 233 -10.20 20.60 11.51
CA CYS A 233 -8.85 21.16 11.48
C CYS A 233 -8.83 22.69 11.35
N THR A 234 -9.79 23.30 10.64
CA THR A 234 -9.88 24.77 10.56
C THR A 234 -10.25 25.45 11.89
N ARG A 235 -10.89 24.70 12.81
CA ARG A 235 -11.33 25.21 14.12
C ARG A 235 -10.28 25.04 15.21
N SER A 236 -9.39 24.06 15.07
CA SER A 236 -8.32 23.81 16.04
C SER A 236 -7.15 24.79 15.85
N SER A 237 -6.73 25.44 16.94
CA SER A 237 -5.57 26.33 16.98
C SER A 237 -4.24 25.56 17.03
N ALA A 238 -4.21 24.39 17.68
CA ALA A 238 -3.01 23.55 17.82
C ALA A 238 -2.43 23.11 16.45
N ILE A 239 -3.29 23.01 15.44
CA ILE A 239 -2.96 22.47 14.12
C ILE A 239 -2.52 23.56 13.13
N THR A 240 -2.52 24.83 13.55
CA THR A 240 -2.20 25.98 12.69
C THR A 240 -0.91 25.80 11.86
N PRO A 241 0.21 25.28 12.41
CA PRO A 241 1.45 25.08 11.63
C PRO A 241 1.32 24.10 10.45
N PHE A 242 0.37 23.17 10.51
CA PHE A 242 0.20 22.09 9.51
C PHE A 242 -1.08 22.24 8.68
N ARG A 243 -1.84 23.32 8.89
CA ARG A 243 -3.17 23.52 8.30
C ARG A 243 -3.17 23.39 6.77
N ASP A 244 -2.21 24.02 6.09
CA ASP A 244 -2.13 23.97 4.63
C ASP A 244 -1.87 22.55 4.10
N ARG A 245 -1.03 21.78 4.80
CA ARG A 245 -0.72 20.39 4.43
C ARG A 245 -1.93 19.49 4.63
N LEU A 246 -2.65 19.67 5.74
CA LEU A 246 -3.89 18.94 6.04
C LEU A 246 -5.01 19.28 5.06
N HIS A 247 -5.24 20.56 4.82
CA HIS A 247 -6.26 21.03 3.88
C HIS A 247 -6.01 20.45 2.50
N ARG A 248 -4.77 20.54 2.00
CA ARG A 248 -4.39 19.95 0.71
C ARG A 248 -4.60 18.43 0.68
N ARG A 249 -4.25 17.72 1.77
CA ARG A 249 -4.44 16.27 1.88
C ARG A 249 -5.92 15.88 1.77
N PHE A 250 -6.81 16.57 2.49
CA PHE A 250 -8.24 16.27 2.46
C PHE A 250 -8.89 16.72 1.15
N GLN A 251 -8.47 17.85 0.59
CA GLN A 251 -8.88 18.27 -0.76
C GLN A 251 -8.52 17.23 -1.83
N TYR A 252 -7.32 16.65 -1.77
CA TYR A 252 -6.93 15.61 -2.72
C TYR A 252 -7.81 14.36 -2.62
N PHE A 253 -8.18 13.94 -1.40
CA PHE A 253 -9.13 12.84 -1.23
C PHE A 253 -10.54 13.20 -1.74
N GLN A 254 -11.02 14.40 -1.43
CA GLN A 254 -12.33 14.87 -1.90
C GLN A 254 -12.37 14.95 -3.43
N LEU A 255 -11.34 15.53 -4.06
CA LEU A 255 -11.23 15.66 -5.50
C LEU A 255 -11.17 14.29 -6.17
N HIS A 256 -10.32 13.38 -5.69
CA HIS A 256 -10.23 12.03 -6.22
C HIS A 256 -11.57 11.29 -6.10
N SER A 257 -12.21 11.32 -4.94
CA SER A 257 -13.49 10.65 -4.69
C SER A 257 -14.60 11.25 -5.56
N LEU A 258 -14.62 12.57 -5.75
CA LEU A 258 -15.57 13.25 -6.62
C LEU A 258 -15.41 12.81 -8.08
N VAL A 259 -14.18 12.87 -8.60
CA VAL A 259 -13.90 12.51 -10.00
C VAL A 259 -14.16 11.02 -10.23
N SER A 260 -13.68 10.13 -9.36
CA SER A 260 -13.90 8.69 -9.50
C SER A 260 -15.38 8.32 -9.36
N GLY A 261 -16.11 8.88 -8.39
CA GLY A 261 -17.53 8.61 -8.21
C GLY A 261 -18.39 9.05 -9.39
N ILE A 262 -18.15 10.25 -9.94
CA ILE A 262 -18.86 10.74 -11.14
C ILE A 262 -18.49 9.88 -12.35
N THR A 263 -17.20 9.62 -12.53
CA THR A 263 -16.69 8.84 -13.67
C THR A 263 -17.27 7.43 -13.65
N GLY A 264 -17.28 6.75 -12.50
CA GLY A 264 -17.88 5.42 -12.35
C GLY A 264 -19.38 5.38 -12.64
N LEU A 265 -20.16 6.39 -12.22
CA LEU A 265 -21.59 6.47 -12.56
C LEU A 265 -21.83 6.66 -14.06
N VAL A 266 -21.09 7.60 -14.67
CA VAL A 266 -21.22 7.90 -16.10
C VAL A 266 -20.76 6.70 -16.93
N ALA A 267 -19.63 6.08 -16.55
CA ALA A 267 -19.11 4.88 -17.19
C ALA A 267 -20.11 3.71 -17.08
N GLY A 268 -20.65 3.47 -15.89
CA GLY A 268 -21.67 2.45 -15.66
C GLY A 268 -22.94 2.66 -16.50
N ALA A 269 -23.45 3.90 -16.56
CA ALA A 269 -24.61 4.24 -17.39
C ALA A 269 -24.31 4.13 -18.90
N ALA A 270 -23.13 4.59 -19.34
CA ALA A 270 -22.69 4.51 -20.72
C ALA A 270 -22.46 3.06 -21.17
N SER A 271 -21.88 2.22 -20.30
CA SER A 271 -21.69 0.78 -20.49
C SER A 271 -23.02 0.06 -20.69
N MET A 272 -24.08 0.40 -19.96
CA MET A 272 -25.41 -0.18 -20.21
C MET A 272 -26.00 0.22 -21.56
N LEU A 273 -25.59 1.36 -22.10
CA LEU A 273 -26.12 1.88 -23.35
C LEU A 273 -25.43 1.28 -24.58
N THR A 274 -24.18 0.83 -24.45
CA THR A 274 -23.38 0.26 -25.54
C THR A 274 -24.07 -0.92 -26.22
N CYS A 275 -24.90 -1.67 -25.49
CA CYS A 275 -25.69 -2.79 -26.03
C CYS A 275 -26.65 -2.41 -27.16
N LYS A 276 -27.03 -1.12 -27.27
CA LYS A 276 -28.02 -0.64 -28.24
C LYS A 276 -27.58 0.60 -29.01
N ARG A 277 -26.66 1.41 -28.47
CA ARG A 277 -26.29 2.70 -29.07
C ARG A 277 -24.79 2.89 -29.07
N TRP A 278 -24.23 3.06 -30.27
CA TRP A 278 -22.79 3.25 -30.48
C TRP A 278 -22.22 4.49 -29.77
N TRP A 279 -23.03 5.54 -29.56
CA TRP A 279 -22.59 6.75 -28.88
C TRP A 279 -22.31 6.54 -27.38
N GLY A 280 -22.76 5.42 -26.79
CA GLY A 280 -22.34 5.02 -25.44
C GLY A 280 -20.82 4.87 -25.35
N TYR A 281 -20.18 4.33 -26.39
CA TYR A 281 -18.72 4.21 -26.46
C TYR A 281 -18.02 5.56 -26.54
N VAL A 282 -18.62 6.56 -27.19
CA VAL A 282 -18.08 7.93 -27.22
C VAL A 282 -18.07 8.55 -25.82
N MET A 283 -19.10 8.26 -25.01
CA MET A 283 -19.17 8.72 -23.62
C MET A 283 -18.18 7.98 -22.70
N LEU A 284 -17.81 6.75 -23.02
CA LEU A 284 -16.80 5.99 -22.26
C LEU A 284 -15.38 6.54 -22.41
N ILE A 285 -15.02 7.13 -23.56
CA ILE A 285 -13.68 7.67 -23.83
C ILE A 285 -13.19 8.63 -22.73
N PRO A 286 -13.91 9.72 -22.39
CA PRO A 286 -13.47 10.61 -21.31
C PRO A 286 -13.42 9.89 -19.97
N CYS A 287 -14.33 8.95 -19.70
CA CYS A 287 -14.33 8.19 -18.45
C CYS A 287 -13.06 7.35 -18.30
N MET A 288 -12.64 6.65 -19.36
CA MET A 288 -11.39 5.89 -19.37
C MET A 288 -10.16 6.77 -19.11
N ILE A 289 -10.11 7.96 -19.69
CA ILE A 289 -9.02 8.92 -19.46
C ILE A 289 -8.99 9.36 -17.99
N PHE A 290 -10.15 9.67 -17.41
CA PHE A 290 -10.24 10.05 -16.00
C PHE A 290 -9.88 8.91 -15.05
N GLU A 291 -10.29 7.66 -15.33
CA GLU A 291 -9.91 6.50 -14.51
C GLU A 291 -8.39 6.23 -14.52
N VAL A 292 -7.74 6.33 -15.70
CA VAL A 292 -6.28 6.28 -15.79
C VAL A 292 -5.64 7.41 -14.96
N GLY A 293 -6.20 8.62 -15.06
CA GLY A 293 -5.76 9.78 -14.28
C GLY A 293 -5.93 9.57 -12.77
N CYS A 294 -7.07 9.05 -12.33
CA CYS A 294 -7.37 8.74 -10.94
C CYS A 294 -6.44 7.65 -10.39
N ASN A 295 -6.20 6.57 -11.14
CA ASN A 295 -5.23 5.53 -10.76
C ASN A 295 -3.83 6.13 -10.57
N GLN A 296 -3.35 6.92 -11.52
CA GLN A 296 -2.04 7.55 -11.41
C GLN A 296 -1.98 8.56 -10.25
N PHE A 297 -3.03 9.35 -10.07
CA PHE A 297 -3.14 10.29 -8.97
C PHE A 297 -3.13 9.58 -7.62
N TRP A 298 -3.85 8.47 -7.47
CA TRP A 298 -3.81 7.66 -6.27
C TRP A 298 -2.40 7.17 -5.98
N ARG A 299 -1.75 6.56 -6.97
CA ARG A 299 -0.42 5.97 -6.82
C ARG A 299 0.64 6.99 -6.40
N VAL A 300 0.58 8.20 -6.96
CA VAL A 300 1.60 9.23 -6.73
C VAL A 300 1.28 10.10 -5.52
N GLN A 301 0.02 10.49 -5.31
CA GLN A 301 -0.37 11.55 -4.35
C GLN A 301 -1.13 11.04 -3.13
N LEU A 302 -1.97 10.01 -3.26
CA LEU A 302 -2.84 9.55 -2.16
C LEU A 302 -2.28 8.35 -1.40
N GLY A 303 -1.91 7.29 -2.11
CA GLY A 303 -1.40 6.06 -1.54
C GLY A 303 -0.11 6.28 -0.74
N TYR A 304 0.10 5.43 0.25
CA TYR A 304 1.30 5.41 1.07
C TYR A 304 1.54 3.99 1.58
N ASP A 305 2.78 3.76 1.99
CA ASP A 305 3.19 2.55 2.67
C ASP A 305 3.36 2.85 4.16
N ARG A 306 2.95 1.92 5.02
CA ARG A 306 3.19 2.05 6.47
C ARG A 306 3.42 0.70 7.14
N PRO A 307 4.23 0.66 8.22
CA PRO A 307 4.35 -0.54 9.04
C PRO A 307 3.04 -0.83 9.78
N ILE A 308 2.74 -2.12 9.91
CA ILE A 308 1.60 -2.65 10.66
C ILE A 308 2.00 -2.84 12.11
N VAL A 309 1.09 -2.50 13.03
CA VAL A 309 1.29 -2.79 14.45
C VAL A 309 1.12 -4.30 14.66
N THR A 310 2.14 -4.92 15.25
CA THR A 310 2.15 -6.35 15.61
C THR A 310 2.62 -6.52 17.05
N GLU A 311 2.64 -7.76 17.55
CA GLU A 311 3.11 -8.11 18.90
C GLU A 311 4.59 -7.75 19.14
N GLN A 312 5.36 -7.46 18.10
CA GLN A 312 6.74 -7.01 18.25
C GLN A 312 6.77 -5.53 18.71
N PRO A 313 7.40 -5.23 19.87
CA PRO A 313 7.11 -4.05 20.69
C PRO A 313 7.56 -2.68 20.13
N HIS A 314 8.08 -2.61 18.90
CA HIS A 314 8.82 -1.45 18.40
C HIS A 314 8.35 -0.95 17.02
N TRP A 315 7.29 -1.53 16.46
CA TRP A 315 6.85 -1.21 15.10
C TRP A 315 5.40 -0.79 15.02
N GLY A 316 5.19 0.38 14.42
CA GLY A 316 3.89 0.83 13.95
C GLY A 316 3.18 1.79 14.90
N LEU A 317 3.31 1.69 16.22
CA LEU A 317 2.84 2.75 17.12
C LEU A 317 3.82 3.92 17.02
N ILE A 318 3.27 5.13 16.91
CA ILE A 318 4.01 6.40 16.99
C ILE A 318 4.87 6.35 18.27
N PRO A 319 6.14 6.79 18.21
CA PRO A 319 7.32 6.11 18.74
C PRO A 319 7.35 5.92 20.25
N ASP A 320 8.18 4.97 20.68
CA ASP A 320 8.59 4.64 22.05
C ASP A 320 8.26 5.74 23.08
N PHE A 321 7.16 5.52 23.78
CA PHE A 321 6.76 6.24 24.98
C PHE A 321 7.86 6.08 26.05
N LYS A 322 8.82 7.00 26.11
CA LYS A 322 9.49 7.32 27.37
C LYS A 322 8.60 8.34 28.07
N GLY A 323 7.71 7.84 28.92
CA GLY A 323 6.81 8.68 29.71
C GLY A 323 7.58 9.73 30.51
N SER A 324 7.61 10.96 30.01
CA SER A 324 7.64 12.12 30.88
C SER A 324 6.24 12.25 31.47
N LYS A 325 6.13 11.96 32.77
CA LYS A 325 5.02 12.43 33.57
C LYS A 325 5.08 13.94 33.52
N GLU A 326 4.15 14.59 32.82
CA GLU A 326 3.46 15.80 33.27
C GLU A 326 2.48 16.29 32.18
N ASP A 327 1.29 16.66 32.63
CA ASP A 327 0.22 17.43 31.98
C ASP A 327 -0.69 16.80 30.90
N ASP A 328 -1.99 16.84 31.20
CA ASP A 328 -3.12 16.43 30.36
C ASP A 328 -3.28 17.28 29.07
N GLU A 329 -2.55 18.39 28.95
CA GLU A 329 -2.52 19.29 27.77
C GLU A 329 -1.54 18.83 26.66
N GLU A 330 -0.67 17.84 26.91
CA GLU A 330 0.34 17.31 25.95
C GLU A 330 -0.19 16.19 25.02
N LYS A 331 -1.49 15.91 24.97
CA LYS A 331 -2.02 14.75 24.21
C LYS A 331 -1.97 14.96 22.69
N ASP A 332 -2.17 16.20 22.24
CA ASP A 332 -2.06 16.57 20.83
C ASP A 332 -0.60 16.85 20.42
N SER A 333 0.29 17.15 21.37
CA SER A 333 1.69 17.51 21.05
C SER A 333 2.43 16.32 20.43
N VAL A 334 2.31 15.11 20.97
CA VAL A 334 3.09 13.95 20.49
C VAL A 334 2.86 13.65 19.00
N LEU A 335 1.59 13.67 18.55
CA LEU A 335 1.24 13.42 17.16
C LEU A 335 1.75 14.54 16.23
N LEU A 336 1.62 15.78 16.70
CA LEU A 336 2.06 16.97 15.97
C LEU A 336 3.59 17.10 15.93
N ASP A 337 4.28 16.73 17.00
CA ASP A 337 5.75 16.69 17.13
C ASP A 337 6.33 15.59 16.24
N THR A 338 5.69 14.42 16.22
CA THR A 338 6.07 13.35 15.28
C THR A 338 5.88 13.82 13.84
N LEU A 339 4.77 14.49 13.52
CA LEU A 339 4.54 15.06 12.19
C LEU A 339 5.59 16.13 11.84
N ALA A 340 5.93 17.01 12.79
CA ALA A 340 6.97 18.02 12.63
C ALA A 340 8.33 17.37 12.32
N SER A 341 8.70 16.35 13.08
CA SER A 341 9.94 15.58 12.91
C SER A 341 9.99 14.90 11.54
N VAL A 342 8.91 14.24 11.11
CA VAL A 342 8.83 13.61 9.78
C VAL A 342 8.95 14.63 8.65
N ILE A 343 8.33 15.81 8.79
CA ILE A 343 8.45 16.89 7.78
C ILE A 343 9.89 17.43 7.76
N ALA A 344 10.53 17.63 8.91
CA ALA A 344 11.91 18.07 9.00
C ALA A 344 12.86 17.06 8.33
N MET A 345 12.68 15.76 8.61
CA MET A 345 13.42 14.68 7.96
C MET A 345 13.20 14.67 6.44
N GLN A 346 11.95 14.76 5.99
CA GLN A 346 11.62 14.81 4.57
C GLN A 346 12.36 15.95 3.84
N ASN A 347 12.45 17.13 4.47
CA ASN A 347 13.13 18.31 3.93
C ASN A 347 14.65 18.22 3.97
N ALA A 348 15.20 17.37 4.84
CA ALA A 348 16.64 17.13 4.91
C ALA A 348 17.11 16.04 3.93
N LEU A 349 16.22 15.10 3.60
CA LEU A 349 16.46 14.07 2.59
C LEU A 349 16.30 14.59 1.15
N THR A 350 16.15 15.90 0.93
CA THR A 350 16.20 16.46 -0.42
C THR A 350 17.64 16.60 -0.89
N PRO A 351 17.94 16.41 -2.19
CA PRO A 351 19.30 16.56 -2.73
C PRO A 351 19.95 17.92 -2.46
N HIS A 352 19.12 18.94 -2.21
CA HIS A 352 19.52 20.24 -1.70
C HIS A 352 18.79 20.44 -0.36
N PRO A 353 19.38 20.01 0.77
CA PRO A 353 18.72 20.08 2.06
C PRO A 353 18.46 21.53 2.43
N THR A 354 17.22 21.85 2.78
CA THR A 354 16.83 23.20 3.22
C THR A 354 16.92 23.35 4.75
N ALA A 355 17.07 22.24 5.47
CA ALA A 355 17.24 22.17 6.90
C ALA A 355 18.52 21.37 7.23
N MET A 356 19.33 21.89 8.16
CA MET A 356 20.47 21.14 8.69
C MET A 356 19.96 20.11 9.69
N ILE A 357 20.08 18.82 9.35
CA ILE A 357 20.10 17.75 10.35
C ILE A 357 21.55 17.54 10.75
N ASP A 358 21.79 17.39 12.06
CA ASP A 358 23.10 17.06 12.64
C ASP A 358 23.45 15.57 12.39
N VAL A 359 23.59 15.21 11.11
CA VAL A 359 24.02 13.88 10.66
C VAL A 359 25.27 14.05 9.83
N ASP A 360 26.34 13.37 10.25
CA ASP A 360 27.54 13.27 9.43
C ASP A 360 27.28 12.33 8.25
N TRP A 361 27.08 12.92 7.07
CA TRP A 361 26.86 12.20 5.82
C TRP A 361 28.12 11.51 5.30
N SER A 362 29.30 11.78 5.86
CA SER A 362 30.58 11.19 5.47
C SER A 362 30.95 9.94 6.28
N SER A 363 30.26 9.69 7.39
CA SER A 363 30.45 8.52 8.24
C SER A 363 29.38 7.46 7.99
N LEU A 364 29.82 6.24 7.69
CA LEU A 364 28.91 5.10 7.50
C LEU A 364 28.14 4.79 8.79
N ASP A 365 28.82 4.87 9.93
CA ASP A 365 28.20 4.56 11.22
C ASP A 365 27.11 5.58 11.56
N SER A 366 27.38 6.86 11.34
CA SER A 366 26.40 7.95 11.48
C SER A 366 25.16 7.73 10.60
N LEU A 367 25.35 7.35 9.33
CA LEU A 367 24.24 7.07 8.41
C LEU A 367 23.43 5.84 8.81
N LEU A 368 24.08 4.73 9.18
CA LEU A 368 23.38 3.53 9.62
C LEU A 368 22.62 3.76 10.93
N MET A 369 23.23 4.51 11.85
CA MET A 369 22.60 4.95 13.08
C MET A 369 21.37 5.82 12.82
N PHE A 370 21.48 6.78 11.91
CA PHE A 370 20.35 7.60 11.48
C PHE A 370 19.23 6.74 10.87
N ILE A 371 19.56 5.76 10.03
CA ILE A 371 18.60 4.85 9.40
C ILE A 371 17.86 4.02 10.46
N VAL A 372 18.57 3.49 11.45
CA VAL A 372 17.99 2.69 12.53
C VAL A 372 17.12 3.53 13.45
N GLN A 373 17.62 4.69 13.90
CA GLN A 373 16.88 5.62 14.76
C GLN A 373 15.58 6.11 14.11
N ASN A 374 15.56 6.24 12.78
CA ASN A 374 14.38 6.64 12.03
C ASN A 374 13.58 5.48 11.46
N HIS A 375 13.80 4.25 11.94
CA HIS A 375 13.03 3.07 11.56
C HIS A 375 13.01 2.82 10.02
N LEU A 376 14.11 3.14 9.34
CA LEU A 376 14.28 2.97 7.89
C LEU A 376 15.04 1.69 7.52
N PHE A 377 15.52 0.94 8.52
CA PHE A 377 16.38 -0.21 8.33
C PHE A 377 15.73 -1.30 7.46
N ASP A 378 14.45 -1.61 7.67
CA ASP A 378 13.74 -2.60 6.85
C ASP A 378 13.64 -2.18 5.39
N SER A 379 13.39 -0.88 5.16
CA SER A 379 13.32 -0.29 3.83
C SER A 379 14.68 -0.33 3.15
N LEU A 380 15.77 -0.07 3.89
CA LEU A 380 17.15 -0.20 3.41
C LEU A 380 17.43 -1.65 3.01
N CYS A 381 17.19 -2.63 3.90
CA CYS A 381 17.43 -4.04 3.60
C CYS A 381 16.59 -4.53 2.41
N GLY A 382 15.32 -4.12 2.32
CA GLY A 382 14.46 -4.42 1.19
C GLY A 382 14.96 -3.81 -0.12
N TRP A 383 15.45 -2.57 -0.08
CA TRP A 383 16.05 -1.89 -1.22
C TRP A 383 17.35 -2.57 -1.65
N LEU A 384 18.25 -2.86 -0.71
CA LEU A 384 19.51 -3.58 -0.96
C LEU A 384 19.28 -4.95 -1.62
N ALA A 385 18.18 -5.62 -1.27
CA ALA A 385 17.83 -6.94 -1.77
C ALA A 385 17.18 -6.95 -3.17
N THR A 386 16.67 -5.80 -3.66
CA THR A 386 15.81 -5.78 -4.85
C THR A 386 16.16 -4.72 -5.89
N HIS A 387 16.84 -3.64 -5.50
CA HIS A 387 17.05 -2.50 -6.36
C HIS A 387 18.18 -2.74 -7.38
N SER A 388 17.95 -2.31 -8.62
CA SER A 388 18.88 -2.58 -9.73
C SER A 388 20.18 -1.79 -9.67
N SER A 389 20.25 -0.70 -8.89
CA SER A 389 21.48 0.05 -8.67
C SER A 389 22.49 -0.71 -7.80
N VAL A 390 22.01 -1.67 -7.00
CA VAL A 390 22.89 -2.46 -6.12
C VAL A 390 23.71 -3.42 -6.96
N PRO A 391 25.06 -3.31 -6.93
CA PRO A 391 25.89 -4.16 -7.74
C PRO A 391 25.79 -5.63 -7.32
N ARG A 392 25.82 -6.54 -8.30
CA ARG A 392 25.61 -7.97 -8.07
C ARG A 392 26.64 -8.58 -7.13
N ASP A 393 27.89 -8.14 -7.20
CA ASP A 393 28.97 -8.65 -6.35
C ASP A 393 28.76 -8.24 -4.88
N PHE A 394 28.37 -6.98 -4.65
CA PHE A 394 28.00 -6.50 -3.31
C PHE A 394 26.79 -7.26 -2.77
N HIS A 395 25.75 -7.42 -3.59
CA HIS A 395 24.55 -8.18 -3.22
C HIS A 395 24.89 -9.64 -2.89
N TYR A 396 25.81 -10.27 -3.63
CA TYR A 396 26.27 -11.64 -3.35
C TYR A 396 27.01 -11.74 -2.00
N ASN A 397 27.87 -10.76 -1.73
CA ASN A 397 28.65 -10.68 -0.48
C ASN A 397 27.73 -10.44 0.73
N LEU A 398 26.77 -9.52 0.60
CA LEU A 398 25.85 -9.15 1.67
C LEU A 398 24.86 -10.27 2.03
N PHE A 399 24.24 -10.90 1.02
CA PHE A 399 23.25 -11.97 1.25
C PHE A 399 23.86 -13.37 1.24
N ARG A 400 25.19 -13.47 1.45
CA ARG A 400 26.04 -14.67 1.48
C ARG A 400 25.28 -15.96 1.16
N LEU A 401 25.18 -16.28 -0.13
CA LEU A 401 24.35 -17.37 -0.64
C LEU A 401 24.90 -18.75 -0.21
N CYS A 402 24.45 -19.29 0.92
CA CYS A 402 24.46 -20.75 1.10
C CYS A 402 23.22 -21.33 0.40
N ALA A 403 23.39 -22.41 -0.36
CA ALA A 403 22.30 -23.00 -1.15
C ALA A 403 21.11 -23.47 -0.28
N ASP A 404 21.35 -23.68 1.01
CA ASP A 404 20.45 -24.37 1.92
C ASP A 404 19.55 -23.44 2.74
N TYR A 405 19.83 -22.13 2.81
CA TYR A 405 19.01 -21.20 3.61
C TYR A 405 17.84 -20.61 2.80
N THR A 406 16.62 -20.87 3.29
CA THR A 406 15.38 -20.25 2.78
C THR A 406 15.10 -18.89 3.42
N GLU A 407 15.65 -18.64 4.60
CA GLU A 407 15.49 -17.44 5.43
C GLU A 407 16.85 -16.82 5.74
N ILE A 408 16.97 -15.51 5.54
CA ILE A 408 18.15 -14.71 5.87
C ILE A 408 17.70 -13.61 6.82
N THR A 409 18.30 -13.54 8.00
CA THR A 409 18.10 -12.41 8.91
C THR A 409 19.31 -11.50 8.82
N LEU A 410 19.08 -10.24 8.46
CA LEU A 410 20.09 -9.19 8.47
C LEU A 410 19.92 -8.32 9.72
N THR A 411 21.04 -7.98 10.33
CA THR A 411 21.13 -7.09 11.48
C THR A 411 22.04 -5.91 11.17
N LEU A 412 21.96 -4.85 12.00
CA LEU A 412 22.89 -3.73 11.91
C LEU A 412 24.36 -4.19 12.05
N ALA A 413 24.61 -5.18 12.91
CA ALA A 413 25.94 -5.74 13.11
C ALA A 413 26.47 -6.40 11.82
N ASP A 414 25.62 -7.07 11.06
CA ASP A 414 26.02 -7.70 9.79
C ASP A 414 26.50 -6.65 8.78
N LEU A 415 25.81 -5.51 8.67
CA LEU A 415 26.24 -4.40 7.79
C LEU A 415 27.55 -3.75 8.26
N ARG A 416 27.75 -3.62 9.58
CA ARG A 416 28.99 -3.10 10.17
C ARG A 416 30.17 -4.07 10.04
N SER A 417 29.89 -5.38 9.97
CA SER A 417 30.90 -6.43 9.87
C SER A 417 31.41 -6.70 8.45
N LEU A 418 30.89 -5.96 7.46
CA LEU A 418 31.36 -6.09 6.08
C LEU A 418 32.86 -5.75 5.97
N PRO A 419 33.58 -6.29 4.98
CA PRO A 419 34.97 -5.92 4.76
C PRO A 419 35.11 -4.40 4.56
N GLU A 420 36.14 -3.78 5.14
CA GLU A 420 36.36 -2.33 5.04
C GLU A 420 36.41 -1.81 3.58
N VAL A 421 36.79 -2.68 2.64
CA VAL A 421 36.80 -2.37 1.20
C VAL A 421 35.40 -2.05 0.66
N GLU A 422 34.34 -2.63 1.23
CA GLU A 422 32.96 -2.40 0.82
C GLU A 422 32.30 -1.23 1.58
N HIS A 423 32.94 -0.67 2.62
CA HIS A 423 32.37 0.43 3.41
C HIS A 423 32.09 1.70 2.59
N PRO A 424 33.01 2.20 1.72
CA PRO A 424 32.71 3.36 0.89
C PRO A 424 31.51 3.12 -0.03
N ARG A 425 31.38 1.89 -0.53
CA ARG A 425 30.29 1.49 -1.42
C ARG A 425 28.96 1.42 -0.69
N LEU A 426 28.93 0.81 0.51
CA LEU A 426 27.74 0.78 1.35
C LEU A 426 27.32 2.20 1.75
N LEU A 427 28.28 3.08 2.01
CA LEU A 427 28.02 4.48 2.33
C LEU A 427 27.33 5.22 1.18
N ASP A 428 27.81 5.07 -0.05
CA ASP A 428 27.17 5.67 -1.22
C ASP A 428 25.77 5.06 -1.47
N LEU A 429 25.62 3.74 -1.30
CA LEU A 429 24.31 3.07 -1.39
C LEU A 429 23.33 3.57 -0.32
N CYS A 430 23.78 3.84 0.90
CA CYS A 430 22.94 4.40 1.96
C CYS A 430 22.49 5.83 1.62
N ARG A 431 23.38 6.66 1.07
CA ARG A 431 23.02 8.02 0.60
C ARG A 431 21.98 7.96 -0.51
N ASP A 432 22.22 7.12 -1.52
CA ASP A 432 21.29 6.93 -2.64
C ASP A 432 19.92 6.47 -2.16
N PHE A 433 19.89 5.49 -1.24
CA PHE A 433 18.67 5.03 -0.60
C PHE A 433 17.95 6.18 0.13
N LEU A 434 18.67 6.95 0.94
CA LEU A 434 18.09 8.05 1.73
C LEU A 434 17.47 9.14 0.84
N TYR A 435 18.14 9.52 -0.26
CA TYR A 435 17.62 10.50 -1.20
C TYR A 435 16.42 10.01 -2.04
N THR A 436 16.29 8.69 -2.20
CA THR A 436 15.25 8.07 -3.04
C THR A 436 14.15 7.41 -2.19
N GLU A 437 14.28 6.12 -1.87
CA GLU A 437 13.27 5.34 -1.16
C GLU A 437 13.08 5.81 0.28
N GLY A 438 14.15 6.16 1.00
CA GLY A 438 14.07 6.68 2.37
C GLY A 438 13.18 7.92 2.45
N ARG A 439 13.33 8.83 1.48
CA ARG A 439 12.46 10.00 1.32
C ARG A 439 11.01 9.62 0.99
N GLN A 440 10.78 8.60 0.16
CA GLN A 440 9.42 8.12 -0.13
C GLN A 440 8.74 7.54 1.10
N VAL A 441 9.48 6.82 1.94
CA VAL A 441 8.97 6.33 3.23
C VAL A 441 8.55 7.49 4.12
N MET A 442 9.33 8.58 4.17
CA MET A 442 8.96 9.79 4.94
C MET A 442 7.72 10.49 4.37
N ILE A 443 7.58 10.59 3.05
CA ILE A 443 6.36 11.09 2.40
C ILE A 443 5.15 10.22 2.79
N GLY A 444 5.31 8.89 2.78
CA GLY A 444 4.26 7.96 3.18
C GLY A 444 3.85 8.13 4.64
N ARG A 445 4.82 8.27 5.55
CA ARG A 445 4.58 8.55 6.96
C ARG A 445 3.88 9.88 7.18
N GLU A 446 4.30 10.95 6.49
CA GLU A 446 3.62 12.25 6.54
C GLU A 446 2.15 12.11 6.16
N ARG A 447 1.86 11.44 5.04
CA ARG A 447 0.48 11.21 4.56
C ARG A 447 -0.39 10.49 5.58
N TYR A 448 0.16 9.45 6.21
CA TYR A 448 -0.52 8.72 7.27
C TYR A 448 -0.75 9.58 8.52
N LEU A 449 0.28 10.30 8.99
CA LEU A 449 0.19 11.18 10.16
C LEU A 449 -0.81 12.32 9.96
N LEU A 450 -0.85 12.93 8.76
CA LEU A 450 -1.86 13.95 8.43
C LEU A 450 -3.29 13.41 8.56
N GLU A 451 -3.54 12.17 8.15
CA GLU A 451 -4.86 11.55 8.34
C GLU A 451 -5.17 11.25 9.80
N MET A 452 -4.19 10.80 10.57
CA MET A 452 -4.32 10.62 12.01
C MET A 452 -4.67 11.94 12.70
N VAL A 453 -3.95 13.02 12.40
CA VAL A 453 -4.20 14.37 12.94
C VAL A 453 -5.59 14.87 12.56
N GLY A 454 -6.00 14.67 11.30
CA GLY A 454 -7.34 15.05 10.85
C GLY A 454 -8.45 14.30 11.57
N TYR A 455 -8.27 12.98 11.74
CA TYR A 455 -9.22 12.16 12.48
C TYR A 455 -9.24 12.50 13.97
N THR A 456 -8.08 12.88 14.53
CA THR A 456 -7.96 13.43 15.88
C THR A 456 -8.87 14.63 16.06
N ALA A 457 -8.62 15.68 15.27
CA ALA A 457 -9.37 16.93 15.33
C ALA A 457 -10.88 16.72 15.18
N TRP A 458 -11.30 15.79 14.32
CA TRP A 458 -12.71 15.53 14.04
C TRP A 458 -13.48 14.82 15.16
N LYS A 459 -12.83 13.94 15.94
CA LYS A 459 -13.52 13.28 17.07
C LYS A 459 -13.61 14.19 18.29
N ASP A 460 -12.70 15.16 18.40
CA ASP A 460 -12.52 16.00 19.58
C ASP A 460 -13.32 17.31 19.50
N GLY A 461 -13.71 17.74 18.29
CA GLY A 461 -14.53 18.94 18.04
C GLY A 461 -15.89 18.63 17.45
#